data_AF-A0A354B0R0-F1
#
_entry.id   AF-A0A354B0R0-F1
#
_cell.length_a   1.000
_cell.length_b   1.000
_cell.length_c   1.000
_cell.angle_alpha   90.00
_cell.angle_beta   90.00
_cell.angle_gamma   90.00
#
_symmetry.space_group_name_H-M   'P 1'
#
loop_
_entity.id
_entity.type
_entity.pdbx_description
1 polymer ?
#
loop_
_entity_poly.entity_id
_entity_poly.type
_entity_poly.pdbx_seq_one_letter_code
_entity_poly.pdbx_strand_id
1 'polypeptide(L)' 'MALVPLRLLLDHAAENGYGIPAFNVNNLEQVQSIMEAAHETDSPVILQASRGARQYAGESFLRHLI' A
#
# COMPACT_ATOMS: atom_id res chain seq x y z
N MET A 1 -2.83 -13.22 0.37
CA MET A 1 -1.37 -13.26 0.67
C MET A 1 -1.13 -12.56 1.99
N ALA A 2 0.02 -12.79 2.64
CA ALA A 2 0.37 -12.06 3.85
C ALA A 2 0.98 -10.70 3.51
N LEU A 3 0.81 -9.71 4.39
CA LEU A 3 1.56 -8.45 4.33
C LEU A 3 3.05 -8.73 4.54
N VAL A 4 3.89 -7.96 3.86
CA VAL A 4 5.35 -8.06 3.97
C VAL A 4 5.92 -6.92 4.83
N PRO A 5 7.04 -7.14 5.56
CA PRO A 5 7.71 -6.08 6.28
C PRO A 5 8.22 -5.00 5.31
N LEU A 6 8.03 -3.72 5.66
CA LEU A 6 8.50 -2.59 4.83
C LEU A 6 10.02 -2.65 4.55
N ARG A 7 10.81 -3.08 5.55
CA ARG A 7 12.26 -3.18 5.42
C ARG A 7 12.69 -4.09 4.27
N LEU A 8 11.99 -5.21 4.09
CA LEU A 8 12.25 -6.16 3.00
C LEU A 8 12.10 -5.49 1.62
N LEU A 9 11.01 -4.73 1.43
CA LEU A 9 10.75 -4.02 0.18
C LEU A 9 11.79 -2.93 -0.09
N LEU A 10 12.14 -2.13 0.93
CA LEU A 10 13.08 -1.03 0.75
C LEU A 10 14.53 -1.51 0.56
N ASP A 11 14.94 -2.58 1.24
CA ASP A 11 16.27 -3.19 1.01
C ASP A 11 16.38 -3.69 -0.43
N HIS A 12 15.36 -4.41 -0.91
CA HIS A 12 15.32 -4.85 -2.31
C HIS A 12 15.36 -3.68 -3.30
N ALA A 13 14.60 -2.61 -3.04
CA ALA A 13 14.59 -1.42 -3.90
C ALA A 13 15.98 -0.74 -3.95
N ALA A 14 16.66 -0.65 -2.81
CA ALA A 14 18.01 -0.10 -2.71
C ALA A 14 19.05 -0.96 -3.45
N GLU A 15 18.98 -2.29 -3.32
CA GLU A 15 19.86 -3.24 -4.01
C GLU A 15 19.70 -3.21 -5.53
N ASN A 16 18.49 -2.93 -6.02
CA ASN A 16 18.15 -2.97 -7.44
C ASN A 16 18.00 -1.59 -8.10
N GLY A 17 18.26 -0.50 -7.36
CA GLY A 17 18.31 0.86 -7.90
C GLY A 17 16.97 1.42 -8.37
N TYR A 18 15.86 1.10 -7.70
CA TYR A 18 14.54 1.65 -8.04
C TYR A 18 13.80 2.21 -6.82
N GLY A 19 12.71 2.94 -7.06
CA GLY A 19 11.84 3.50 -6.02
C GLY A 19 10.50 2.77 -5.94
N ILE A 20 9.95 2.67 -4.73
CA ILE A 20 8.61 2.09 -4.51
C ILE A 20 7.66 3.22 -4.12
N PRO A 21 6.56 3.44 -4.87
CA PRO A 21 5.58 4.46 -4.50
C PRO A 21 4.82 4.04 -3.23
N ALA A 22 4.55 5.02 -2.38
CA ALA A 22 3.74 4.85 -1.18
C ALA A 22 2.47 5.68 -1.28
N PHE A 23 1.33 4.99 -1.39
CA PHE A 23 0.04 5.61 -1.66
C PHE A 23 -0.80 5.71 -0.40
N ASN A 24 -1.36 6.89 -0.15
CA ASN A 24 -2.33 7.07 0.92
C ASN A 24 -3.70 6.55 0.48
N VAL A 25 -4.40 5.83 1.36
CA VAL A 25 -5.72 5.26 1.09
C VAL A 25 -6.74 5.63 2.17
N ASN A 26 -7.98 5.83 1.74
CA ASN A 26 -9.09 6.30 2.58
C ASN A 26 -10.40 5.55 2.32
N ASN A 27 -10.53 4.82 1.21
CA ASN A 27 -11.73 4.07 0.82
C ASN A 27 -11.39 2.87 -0.07
N LEU A 28 -12.42 2.15 -0.50
CA LEU A 28 -12.28 0.93 -1.30
C LEU A 28 -11.74 1.20 -2.70
N GLU A 29 -12.31 2.21 -3.36
CA GLU A 29 -12.01 2.54 -4.74
C GLU A 29 -10.53 2.91 -4.91
N GLN A 30 -9.96 3.64 -3.95
CA GLN A 30 -8.53 3.97 -3.96
C GLN A 30 -7.67 2.71 -3.87
N VAL A 31 -7.98 1.79 -2.96
CA VAL A 31 -7.21 0.55 -2.83
C VAL A 31 -7.35 -0.29 -4.10
N GLN A 32 -8.55 -0.44 -4.66
CA GLN A 32 -8.74 -1.18 -5.90
C GLN A 32 -7.90 -0.62 -7.04
N SER A 33 -7.97 0.69 -7.29
CA SER A 33 -7.20 1.32 -8.37
C SER A 33 -5.69 1.16 -8.18
N ILE A 34 -5.18 1.26 -6.94
CA ILE A 34 -3.76 1.08 -6.65
C ILE A 34 -3.33 -0.37 -6.87
N MET A 35 -4.14 -1.33 -6.40
CA MET A 35 -3.84 -2.75 -6.52
C MET A 35 -3.94 -3.25 -7.97
N GLU A 36 -4.90 -2.75 -8.75
CA GLU A 36 -5.01 -3.00 -10.19
C GLU A 36 -3.77 -2.50 -10.93
N ALA A 37 -3.35 -1.25 -10.69
CA ALA A 37 -2.15 -0.70 -11.31
C ALA A 37 -0.87 -1.47 -10.91
N ALA A 38 -0.73 -1.84 -9.63
CA ALA A 38 0.39 -2.64 -9.15
C ALA A 38 0.41 -4.04 -9.81
N HIS A 39 -0.76 -4.63 -10.02
CA HIS A 39 -0.89 -5.91 -10.71
C HIS A 39 -0.54 -5.81 -12.19
N GLU A 40 -1.06 -4.81 -12.90
CA GLU A 40 -0.79 -4.56 -14.32
C GLU A 40 0.71 -4.30 -14.62
N THR A 41 1.41 -3.68 -13.66
CA THR A 41 2.82 -3.31 -13.79
C THR A 41 3.79 -4.27 -13.09
N ASP A 42 3.28 -5.39 -12.56
CA ASP A 42 4.06 -6.37 -11.76
C ASP A 42 4.98 -5.71 -10.73
N SER A 43 4.44 -4.71 -10.02
CA SER A 43 5.22 -3.83 -9.15
C SER A 43 4.85 -4.00 -7.67
N PRO A 44 5.81 -3.92 -6.74
CA PRO A 44 5.50 -3.85 -5.32
C PRO A 44 4.84 -2.52 -4.97
N VAL A 45 3.98 -2.51 -3.94
CA VAL A 45 3.26 -1.32 -3.51
C VAL A 45 3.24 -1.16 -1.99
N ILE A 46 3.29 0.09 -1.52
CA ILE A 46 3.13 0.43 -0.11
C ILE A 46 1.79 1.18 0.04
N LEU A 47 0.84 0.59 0.77
CA LEU A 47 -0.40 1.26 1.17
C LEU A 47 -0.23 1.91 2.54
N GLN A 48 -0.61 3.18 2.67
CA GLN A 48 -0.44 3.97 3.88
C GLN A 48 -1.77 4.59 4.32
N ALA A 49 -2.02 4.59 5.62
CA ALA A 49 -3.19 5.23 6.21
C ALA A 49 -2.74 6.32 7.20
N SER A 50 -3.09 7.56 6.87
CA SER A 50 -2.86 8.70 7.77
C SER A 50 -3.73 8.59 9.03
N ARG A 51 -3.48 9.45 10.03
CA ARG A 51 -4.38 9.59 11.18
C ARG A 51 -5.79 10.04 10.73
N GLY A 52 -5.88 10.93 9.74
CA GLY A 52 -7.15 11.39 9.18
C GLY A 52 -7.91 10.28 8.46
N ALA A 53 -7.21 9.43 7.70
CA ALA A 53 -7.79 8.27 7.04
C ALA A 53 -8.42 7.30 8.06
N ARG A 54 -7.71 7.01 9.16
CA ARG A 54 -8.21 6.19 10.26
C ARG A 54 -9.44 6.79 10.94
N GLN A 55 -9.48 8.11 11.11
CA GLN A 55 -10.64 8.80 11.68
C GLN A 55 -11.84 8.78 10.73
N TYR A 56 -11.60 8.94 9.43
CA TYR A 56 -12.65 9.00 8.40
C TYR A 56 -13.27 7.63 8.12
N ALA A 57 -12.42 6.64 7.79
CA ALA A 57 -12.87 5.32 7.35
C ALA A 57 -13.08 4.35 8.51
N GLY A 58 -12.44 4.61 9.65
CA GLY A 58 -12.39 3.70 10.79
C GLY A 58 -11.26 2.66 10.66
N GLU A 59 -10.58 2.39 11.77
CA GLU A 59 -9.44 1.46 11.81
C GLU A 59 -9.81 0.03 11.40
N SER A 60 -10.97 -0.46 11.86
CA SER A 60 -11.47 -1.79 11.50
C SER A 60 -11.71 -1.92 10.00
N PHE A 61 -12.32 -0.92 9.38
CA PHE A 61 -12.58 -0.94 7.94
C PHE A 61 -11.27 -0.99 7.14
N LEU A 62 -10.34 -0.07 7.43
CA LEU A 62 -9.04 -0.04 6.75
C LEU A 62 -8.26 -1.35 6.92
N ARG A 63 -8.32 -1.98 8.10
CA ARG A 63 -7.65 -3.27 8.34
C ARG A 63 -8.23 -4.43 7.53
N HIS A 64 -9.52 -4.40 7.21
CA HIS A 64 -10.14 -5.46 6.39
C HIS A 64 -10.00 -5.18 4.89
N LEU A 65 -9.65 -3.95 4.53
CA LEU A 65 -9.47 -3.52 3.15
C LEU A 65 -8.06 -3.83 2.62
N ILE A 66 -7.10 -4.05 3.53
CA ILE A 66 -5.67 -4.29 3.28
C ILE A 66 -5.30 -5.69 3.77
#